data_AF-A0A4D6MG38-F1
#
_entry.id   AF-A0A4D6MG38-F1
#
_cell.length_a   1.000
_cell.length_b   1.000
_cell.length_c   1.000
_cell.angle_alpha   90.00
_cell.angle_beta   90.00
_cell.angle_gamma   90.00
#
_symmetry.space_group_name_H-M   'P 1'
#
loop_
_entity.id
_entity.type
_entity.pdbx_description
1 polymer ?
#
loop_
_entity_poly.entity_id
_entity_poly.type
_entity_poly.pdbx_seq_one_letter_code
_entity_poly.pdbx_strand_id
1 'polypeptide(L)'
;MARLAHPLSIFTQPHYWRPLLCCHYFKRTLTAGTNFSSLTTLARTDKSQEGGTTTVKLSIKARRKAFYESPEGVLLRKLNQCSNEGDVVQALCHYDEARKLGVVLNLDHYNNLLYLCSIENADVAQMGLKRGFEIFQQMLNDRVQPNEATFTNAARLAAAKEDPDMAFELLKQMKNVAIAPRLRSYEPALFGFCKRGDAEKAYLVDADMIESGIVAEEPELSALLEVSVKTKKEDRVYEILHRLRATVRQVSESTSLIVQDWFNSEYAAKIGKEKWDVNKVREGILQGGGGWHGQGWLGSGRWKMVETQVNEDGVCVSCGEKLVSIDIDPKETETFAASLSKLACQKEAKENFVHFQKWLERHGPFDAVVDGANVGLSNGHNFSFSRLNTVVKQLRQISPSKRLPLIILHASRVYGGPAQNPKNRRLIENWKKNGALYATPQGSNDDWYWLYAAVSCKCLLLTNDEMRDHLFQLLGSSFFPRWKEKHQVRALTSTSGGSLIMPPCYSIVIQESANGSWHVPTVTSDDPEIPRKWLCATRSKNNSLHRYGHPPPSLTDCT
;
A
#
# COMPACT_ATOMS: atom_id res chain seq x y z
N MET A 1 -56.57 -6.32 -10.37
CA MET A 1 -57.15 -7.51 -9.71
C MET A 1 -56.40 -8.73 -10.21
N ALA A 2 -55.22 -9.05 -9.65
CA ALA A 2 -55.02 -9.85 -8.44
C ALA A 2 -55.47 -11.32 -8.62
N ARG A 3 -54.52 -12.20 -8.96
CA ARG A 3 -54.38 -13.53 -8.34
C ARG A 3 -52.90 -13.90 -8.29
N LEU A 4 -52.49 -14.23 -7.07
CA LEU A 4 -51.15 -14.56 -6.60
C LEU A 4 -50.69 -15.93 -7.13
N ALA A 5 -49.42 -16.02 -7.52
CA ALA A 5 -48.66 -17.26 -7.51
C ALA A 5 -47.28 -16.95 -6.91
N HIS A 6 -47.04 -17.50 -5.71
CA HIS A 6 -45.76 -17.46 -5.01
C HIS A 6 -44.70 -18.30 -5.75
N PRO A 7 -43.45 -17.84 -5.87
CA PRO A 7 -42.31 -18.73 -6.03
C PRO A 7 -41.81 -19.18 -4.66
N LEU A 8 -41.66 -20.49 -4.51
CA LEU A 8 -41.12 -21.19 -3.35
C LEU A 8 -39.70 -20.69 -3.03
N SER A 9 -39.54 -20.16 -1.83
CA SER A 9 -38.25 -19.87 -1.19
C SER A 9 -37.54 -21.19 -0.87
N ILE A 10 -36.46 -21.49 -1.61
CA ILE A 10 -35.44 -22.45 -1.18
C ILE A 10 -34.38 -21.65 -0.42
N PHE A 11 -34.74 -21.20 0.77
CA PHE A 11 -33.81 -20.71 1.79
C PHE A 11 -34.37 -21.11 3.14
N THR A 12 -33.72 -22.09 3.78
CA THR A 12 -33.33 -22.10 5.20
C THR A 12 -33.09 -23.54 5.62
N GLN A 13 -31.83 -23.97 5.74
CA GLN A 13 -31.32 -24.65 6.94
C GLN A 13 -29.79 -24.49 6.99
N PRO A 14 -29.27 -23.75 7.98
CA PRO A 14 -28.21 -24.32 8.80
C PRO A 14 -28.56 -24.17 10.28
N HIS A 15 -28.89 -25.29 10.94
CA HIS A 15 -29.34 -25.36 12.33
C HIS A 15 -28.25 -25.16 13.40
N TYR A 16 -27.05 -24.66 13.02
CA TYR A 16 -25.96 -24.45 13.98
C TYR A 16 -25.84 -23.01 14.53
N TRP A 17 -26.54 -22.01 13.96
CA TRP A 17 -26.24 -20.58 14.21
C TRP A 17 -27.37 -19.70 14.75
N ARG A 18 -28.62 -20.18 14.79
CA ARG A 18 -29.75 -19.38 15.31
C ARG A 18 -29.59 -18.90 16.77
N PRO A 19 -28.91 -19.61 17.70
CA PRO A 19 -28.69 -19.10 19.05
C PRO A 19 -27.68 -17.93 19.12
N LEU A 20 -26.83 -17.77 18.11
CA LEU A 20 -25.70 -16.83 18.13
C LEU A 20 -26.09 -15.42 17.68
N LEU A 21 -27.13 -15.33 16.84
CA LEU A 21 -27.68 -14.08 16.31
C LEU A 21 -28.82 -13.50 17.17
N CYS A 22 -29.35 -14.29 18.12
CA CYS A 22 -30.55 -13.95 18.88
C CYS A 22 -30.24 -13.72 20.37
N CYS A 23 -29.17 -13.00 20.68
CA CYS A 23 -28.91 -12.58 22.04
C CYS A 23 -29.36 -11.12 22.23
N HIS A 24 -30.58 -10.94 22.73
CA HIS A 24 -31.02 -9.70 23.38
C HIS A 24 -30.04 -9.18 24.46
N TYR A 25 -29.05 -10.00 24.84
CA TYR A 25 -27.91 -9.64 25.67
C TYR A 25 -26.99 -8.60 25.03
N PHE A 26 -26.71 -8.64 23.72
CA PHE A 26 -25.71 -7.77 23.07
C PHE A 26 -26.10 -6.29 23.10
N LYS A 27 -27.41 -5.98 23.04
CA LYS A 27 -27.93 -4.60 23.20
C LYS A 27 -28.02 -4.13 24.66
N ARG A 28 -28.22 -5.05 25.62
CA ARG A 28 -28.44 -4.71 27.04
C ARG A 28 -27.16 -4.44 27.82
N THR A 29 -26.03 -5.05 27.43
CA THR A 29 -24.74 -4.86 28.13
C THR A 29 -23.96 -3.63 27.70
N LEU A 30 -24.27 -3.03 26.54
CA LEU A 30 -23.56 -1.83 26.03
C LEU A 30 -24.35 -0.51 26.22
N THR A 31 -25.68 -0.57 26.45
CA THR A 31 -26.52 0.61 26.67
C THR A 31 -26.53 1.13 28.11
N ALA A 32 -25.88 0.42 29.04
CA ALA A 32 -25.55 0.95 30.36
C ALA A 32 -24.34 1.90 30.23
N GLY A 33 -24.62 3.13 29.83
CA GLY A 33 -23.62 4.17 29.65
C GLY A 33 -22.88 4.51 30.94
N THR A 34 -21.58 4.23 30.96
CA THR A 34 -20.61 5.05 31.69
C THR A 34 -19.62 5.58 30.67
N ASN A 35 -19.62 6.91 30.51
CA ASN A 35 -18.61 7.64 29.77
C ASN A 35 -17.21 7.29 30.27
N PHE A 36 -16.43 6.56 29.47
CA PHE A 36 -14.97 6.57 29.55
C PHE A 36 -14.41 6.75 28.15
N SER A 37 -14.23 8.01 27.79
CA SER A 37 -13.28 8.41 26.75
C SER A 37 -11.89 7.94 27.14
N SER A 38 -11.21 7.30 26.18
CA SER A 38 -9.79 6.94 26.13
C SER A 38 -8.91 7.46 27.27
N LEU A 39 -8.13 6.55 27.86
CA LEU A 39 -6.68 6.69 28.00
C LEU A 39 -6.07 5.40 28.56
N THR A 40 -4.96 5.00 27.96
CA THR A 40 -3.72 4.70 28.68
C THR A 40 -3.69 5.38 30.06
N THR A 41 -4.10 4.71 31.14
CA THR A 41 -3.84 5.24 32.49
C THR A 41 -3.77 4.15 33.56
N LEU A 42 -2.62 3.47 33.64
CA LEU A 42 -1.99 3.32 34.95
C LEU A 42 -1.61 4.74 35.40
N ALA A 43 -2.40 5.32 36.32
CA ALA A 43 -2.16 6.54 37.12
C ALA A 43 -3.34 7.54 37.13
N ARG A 44 -4.32 7.34 38.02
CA ARG A 44 -4.91 8.47 38.76
C ARG A 44 -5.40 7.96 40.12
N THR A 45 -4.80 8.53 41.15
CA THR A 45 -5.12 8.35 42.57
C THR A 45 -6.29 9.26 42.91
N ASP A 46 -7.41 8.69 43.36
CA ASP A 46 -8.37 9.44 44.17
C ASP A 46 -7.95 9.39 45.64
N LYS A 47 -7.85 10.57 46.23
CA LYS A 47 -7.64 10.80 47.66
C LYS A 47 -9.00 10.84 48.34
N SER A 48 -9.26 9.90 49.25
CA SER A 48 -9.82 10.18 50.59
C SER A 48 -10.13 8.88 51.36
N GLN A 49 -9.43 8.72 52.48
CA GLN A 49 -9.77 8.05 53.76
C GLN A 49 -10.32 6.61 53.74
N GLU A 50 -9.92 5.67 54.59
CA GLU A 50 -8.91 5.51 55.66
C GLU A 50 -8.91 4.00 55.93
N GLY A 51 -7.75 3.35 56.05
CA GLY A 51 -7.67 1.92 56.33
C GLY A 51 -6.35 1.32 55.89
N GLY A 52 -5.41 1.15 56.83
CA GLY A 52 -4.02 0.79 56.56
C GLY A 52 -3.86 -0.57 55.87
N THR A 53 -3.26 -0.56 54.68
CA THR A 53 -2.45 -1.67 54.16
C THR A 53 -1.42 -1.10 53.21
N THR A 54 -0.13 -1.27 53.54
CA THR A 54 1.01 -0.71 52.82
C THR A 54 1.21 -1.43 51.48
N THR A 55 0.52 -1.02 50.41
CA THR A 55 0.75 -1.57 49.07
C THR A 55 2.05 -1.03 48.47
N VAL A 56 3.08 -1.87 48.43
CA VAL A 56 4.35 -1.61 47.72
C VAL A 56 4.08 -1.57 46.22
N LYS A 57 4.32 -0.43 45.55
CA LYS A 57 4.21 -0.31 44.08
C LYS A 57 5.42 -0.97 43.41
N LEU A 58 5.24 -2.18 42.87
CA LEU A 58 6.25 -2.89 42.09
C LEU A 58 6.67 -2.12 40.82
N SER A 59 7.96 -2.22 40.45
CA SER A 59 8.47 -1.66 39.19
C SER A 59 7.85 -2.36 37.96
N ILE A 60 7.78 -1.67 36.82
CA ILE A 60 7.21 -2.23 35.57
C ILE A 60 7.90 -3.54 35.17
N LYS A 61 9.22 -3.64 35.39
CA LYS A 61 10.02 -4.84 35.10
C LYS A 61 9.64 -6.00 36.03
N ALA A 62 9.44 -5.73 37.32
CA ALA A 62 9.03 -6.74 38.29
C ALA A 62 7.59 -7.25 38.04
N ARG A 63 6.67 -6.37 37.64
CA ARG A 63 5.28 -6.74 37.29
C ARG A 63 5.22 -7.61 36.05
N ARG A 64 6.01 -7.30 35.02
CA ARG A 64 6.14 -8.16 33.82
C ARG A 64 6.69 -9.53 34.17
N LYS A 65 7.75 -9.60 34.98
CA LYS A 65 8.33 -10.88 35.41
C LYS A 65 7.30 -11.73 36.18
N ALA A 66 6.60 -11.13 37.15
CA ALA A 66 5.56 -11.80 37.92
C ALA A 66 4.40 -12.30 37.05
N PHE A 67 3.97 -11.51 36.05
CA PHE A 67 2.96 -11.96 35.09
C PHE A 67 3.45 -13.17 34.29
N TYR A 68 4.67 -13.14 33.76
CA TYR A 68 5.18 -14.30 33.01
C TYR A 68 5.27 -15.55 33.87
N GLU A 69 5.55 -15.45 35.16
CA GLU A 69 5.60 -16.57 36.11
C GLU A 69 4.21 -17.06 36.59
N SER A 70 3.14 -16.29 36.33
CA SER A 70 1.75 -16.68 36.66
C SER A 70 1.21 -17.78 35.74
N PRO A 71 0.17 -18.54 36.17
CA PRO A 71 -0.51 -19.51 35.31
C PRO A 71 -0.98 -18.92 33.97
N GLU A 72 -1.45 -17.67 33.98
CA GLU A 72 -1.83 -16.90 32.79
C GLU A 72 -0.63 -16.66 31.87
N GLY A 73 0.49 -16.19 32.41
CA GLY A 73 1.70 -15.94 31.63
C GLY A 73 2.36 -17.20 31.07
N VAL A 74 2.26 -18.32 31.79
CA VAL A 74 2.70 -19.64 31.32
C VAL A 74 1.82 -20.12 30.17
N LEU A 75 0.49 -20.00 30.30
CA LEU A 75 -0.46 -20.34 29.23
C LEU A 75 -0.20 -19.50 27.98
N LEU A 76 -0.02 -18.18 28.11
CA LEU A 76 0.28 -17.32 26.98
C LEU A 76 1.55 -17.73 26.24
N ARG A 77 2.61 -18.12 26.96
CA ARG A 77 3.85 -18.60 26.35
C ARG A 77 3.63 -19.90 25.56
N LYS A 78 2.89 -20.86 26.14
CA LYS A 78 2.53 -22.11 25.45
C LYS A 78 1.72 -21.83 24.19
N LEU A 79 0.70 -20.98 24.27
CA LEU A 79 -0.14 -20.63 23.11
C LEU A 79 0.65 -19.89 22.02
N ASN A 80 1.56 -18.98 22.38
CA ASN A 80 2.43 -18.32 21.41
C ASN A 80 3.38 -19.32 20.73
N GLN A 81 3.89 -20.31 21.47
CA GLN A 81 4.69 -21.39 20.88
C GLN A 81 3.86 -22.20 19.88
N CYS A 82 2.65 -22.63 20.27
CA CYS A 82 1.73 -23.32 19.35
C CYS A 82 1.40 -22.46 18.12
N SER A 83 1.25 -21.14 18.28
CA SER A 83 1.02 -20.21 17.16
C SER A 83 2.19 -20.14 16.20
N ASN A 84 3.42 -20.25 16.68
CA ASN A 84 4.62 -20.27 15.83
C ASN A 84 4.77 -21.61 15.09
N GLU A 85 4.38 -22.71 15.74
CA GLU A 85 4.46 -24.06 15.19
C GLU A 85 3.23 -24.44 14.32
N GLY A 86 2.15 -23.65 14.39
CA GLY A 86 0.89 -23.94 13.71
C GLY A 86 0.10 -25.09 14.35
N ASP A 87 0.42 -25.48 15.59
CA ASP A 87 -0.18 -26.64 16.26
C ASP A 87 -1.49 -26.27 16.97
N VAL A 88 -2.59 -26.37 16.23
CA VAL A 88 -3.94 -26.13 16.76
C VAL A 88 -4.36 -27.17 17.79
N VAL A 89 -3.89 -28.42 17.68
CA VAL A 89 -4.30 -29.52 18.58
C VAL A 89 -3.74 -29.27 19.97
N GLN A 90 -2.44 -28.99 20.07
CA GLN A 90 -1.81 -28.67 21.35
C GLN A 90 -2.39 -27.39 21.97
N ALA A 91 -2.67 -26.37 21.16
CA ALA A 91 -3.30 -25.15 21.66
C ALA A 91 -4.67 -25.40 22.29
N LEU A 92 -5.50 -26.25 21.65
CA LEU A 92 -6.80 -26.66 22.19
C LEU A 92 -6.66 -27.50 23.47
N CYS A 93 -5.67 -28.40 23.53
CA CYS A 93 -5.35 -29.14 24.75
C CYS A 93 -4.97 -28.21 25.91
N HIS A 94 -4.12 -27.21 25.66
CA HIS A 94 -3.75 -26.22 26.66
C HIS A 94 -4.93 -25.34 27.10
N TYR A 95 -5.84 -25.02 26.19
CA TYR A 95 -7.10 -24.35 26.53
C TYR A 95 -7.96 -25.20 27.47
N ASP A 96 -8.16 -26.48 27.15
CA ASP A 96 -8.97 -27.39 27.97
C ASP A 96 -8.36 -27.63 29.36
N GLU A 97 -7.03 -27.76 29.43
CA GLU A 97 -6.28 -27.86 30.68
C GLU A 97 -6.42 -26.59 31.52
N ALA A 98 -6.21 -25.41 30.92
CA ALA A 98 -6.34 -24.12 31.61
C ALA A 98 -7.74 -23.92 32.18
N ARG A 99 -8.78 -24.32 31.45
CA ARG A 99 -10.17 -24.27 31.90
C ARG A 99 -10.43 -25.21 33.08
N LYS A 100 -9.90 -26.43 33.04
CA LYS A 100 -10.00 -27.39 34.17
C LYS A 100 -9.32 -26.88 35.43
N LEU A 101 -8.18 -26.19 35.28
CA LEU A 101 -7.41 -25.61 36.37
C LEU A 101 -7.97 -24.25 36.86
N GLY A 102 -9.01 -23.71 36.24
CA GLY A 102 -9.61 -22.43 36.63
C GLY A 102 -8.74 -21.21 36.32
N VAL A 103 -7.83 -21.31 35.34
CA VAL A 103 -7.00 -20.18 34.91
C VAL A 103 -7.89 -19.13 34.23
N VAL A 104 -7.70 -17.85 34.58
CA VAL A 104 -8.46 -16.75 33.96
C VAL A 104 -7.88 -16.43 32.59
N LEU A 105 -8.71 -16.55 31.54
CA LEU A 105 -8.29 -16.22 30.18
C LEU A 105 -8.49 -14.74 29.88
N ASN A 106 -7.47 -14.10 29.31
CA ASN A 106 -7.52 -12.71 28.86
C ASN A 106 -7.68 -12.63 27.34
N LEU A 107 -7.74 -11.41 26.81
CA LEU A 107 -7.89 -11.13 25.39
C LEU A 107 -6.80 -11.79 24.53
N ASP A 108 -5.55 -11.81 24.99
CA ASP A 108 -4.42 -12.37 24.23
C ASP A 108 -4.49 -13.89 24.13
N HIS A 109 -4.96 -14.58 25.18
CA HIS A 109 -5.21 -16.03 25.13
C HIS A 109 -6.29 -16.36 24.10
N TYR A 110 -7.42 -15.65 24.15
CA TYR A 110 -8.52 -15.86 23.21
C TYR A 110 -8.12 -15.53 21.77
N ASN A 111 -7.44 -14.42 21.53
CA ASN A 111 -7.02 -14.04 20.18
C ASN A 111 -6.03 -15.04 19.58
N ASN A 112 -5.09 -15.58 20.36
CA ASN A 112 -4.18 -16.65 19.90
C ASN A 112 -4.96 -17.92 19.51
N LEU A 113 -5.88 -18.36 20.38
CA LEU A 113 -6.69 -19.55 20.11
C LEU A 113 -7.57 -19.39 18.89
N LEU A 114 -8.26 -18.24 18.75
CA LEU A 114 -9.10 -17.94 17.60
C LEU A 114 -8.29 -17.84 16.31
N TYR A 115 -7.10 -17.24 16.37
CA TYR A 115 -6.18 -17.17 15.24
C TYR A 115 -5.78 -18.57 14.78
N LEU A 116 -5.28 -19.41 15.69
CA LEU A 116 -4.89 -20.80 15.40
C LEU A 116 -6.04 -21.63 14.83
N CYS A 117 -7.25 -21.46 15.38
CA CYS A 117 -8.45 -22.13 14.88
C CYS A 117 -8.87 -21.64 13.48
N SER A 118 -8.47 -20.43 13.09
CA SER A 118 -8.82 -19.80 11.81
C SER A 118 -7.88 -20.14 10.65
N ILE A 119 -6.73 -20.76 10.94
CA ILE A 119 -5.78 -21.20 9.92
C ILE A 119 -6.31 -22.48 9.26
N GLU A 120 -6.42 -22.50 7.94
CA GLU A 120 -6.77 -23.70 7.18
C GLU A 120 -5.59 -24.68 7.16
N ASN A 121 -5.61 -25.67 8.06
CA ASN A 121 -4.73 -26.84 8.02
C ASN A 121 -5.55 -28.07 7.59
N ALA A 122 -5.20 -28.68 6.45
CA ALA A 122 -5.98 -29.74 5.80
C ALA A 122 -6.37 -30.92 6.71
N ASP A 123 -5.53 -31.27 7.68
CA ASP A 123 -5.73 -32.42 8.57
C ASP A 123 -6.60 -32.13 9.81
N VAL A 124 -6.74 -30.85 10.21
CA VAL A 124 -7.37 -30.46 11.51
C VAL A 124 -8.41 -29.34 11.35
N ALA A 125 -8.66 -28.88 10.13
CA ALA A 125 -9.55 -27.75 9.82
C ALA A 125 -10.93 -27.90 10.48
N GLN A 126 -11.57 -29.06 10.41
CA GLN A 126 -12.91 -29.23 10.99
C GLN A 126 -12.94 -29.10 12.53
N MET A 127 -11.90 -29.59 13.22
CA MET A 127 -11.81 -29.50 14.68
C MET A 127 -11.54 -28.06 15.13
N GLY A 128 -10.56 -27.40 14.50
CA GLY A 128 -10.23 -26.00 14.76
C GLY A 128 -11.45 -25.10 14.50
N LEU A 129 -12.13 -25.28 13.38
CA LEU A 129 -13.32 -24.51 13.04
C LEU A 129 -14.47 -24.74 14.02
N LYS A 130 -14.73 -25.97 14.47
CA LYS A 130 -15.79 -26.22 15.47
C LYS A 130 -15.44 -25.55 16.80
N ARG A 131 -14.25 -25.82 17.33
CA ARG A 131 -13.79 -25.32 18.64
C ARG A 131 -13.63 -23.80 18.63
N GLY A 132 -13.20 -23.19 17.53
CA GLY A 132 -13.01 -21.75 17.41
C GLY A 132 -14.27 -20.94 17.73
N PHE A 133 -15.44 -21.37 17.25
CA PHE A 133 -16.68 -20.67 17.57
C PHE A 133 -17.16 -20.90 19.01
N GLU A 134 -16.94 -22.10 19.56
CA GLU A 134 -17.18 -22.38 20.97
C GLU A 134 -16.31 -21.47 21.86
N ILE A 135 -15.04 -21.29 21.48
CA ILE A 135 -14.09 -20.40 22.16
C ILE A 135 -14.51 -18.94 22.04
N PHE A 136 -14.96 -18.49 20.85
CA PHE A 136 -15.47 -17.13 20.66
C PHE A 136 -16.70 -16.87 21.55
N GLN A 137 -17.63 -17.82 21.65
CA GLN A 137 -18.76 -17.70 22.56
C GLN A 137 -18.34 -17.71 24.03
N GLN A 138 -17.38 -18.56 24.38
CA GLN A 138 -16.88 -18.59 25.75
C GLN A 138 -16.23 -17.27 26.15
N MET A 139 -15.49 -16.62 25.24
CA MET A 139 -14.92 -15.29 25.47
C MET A 139 -16.00 -14.26 25.84
N LEU A 140 -17.12 -14.26 25.12
CA LEU A 140 -18.26 -13.38 25.39
C LEU A 140 -18.92 -13.71 26.75
N ASN A 141 -19.06 -14.99 27.07
CA ASN A 141 -19.60 -15.45 28.35
C ASN A 141 -18.70 -15.05 29.53
N ASP A 142 -17.38 -15.10 29.33
CA ASP A 142 -16.36 -14.68 30.30
C ASP A 142 -16.22 -13.14 30.37
N ARG A 143 -17.07 -12.40 29.61
CA ARG A 143 -17.14 -10.93 29.56
C ARG A 143 -15.83 -10.26 29.14
N VAL A 144 -15.01 -10.96 28.36
CA VAL A 144 -13.79 -10.40 27.77
C VAL A 144 -14.18 -9.59 26.54
N GLN A 145 -13.85 -8.31 26.53
CA GLN A 145 -14.23 -7.38 25.45
C GLN A 145 -13.51 -7.73 24.15
N PRO A 146 -14.23 -8.02 23.05
CA PRO A 146 -13.62 -8.24 21.74
C PRO A 146 -12.92 -6.98 21.22
N ASN A 147 -11.82 -7.18 20.49
CA ASN A 147 -11.18 -6.13 19.72
C ASN A 147 -11.25 -6.44 18.21
N GLU A 148 -10.64 -5.58 17.39
CA GLU A 148 -10.61 -5.80 15.94
C GLU A 148 -9.99 -7.15 15.55
N ALA A 149 -8.91 -7.59 16.21
CA ALA A 149 -8.32 -8.89 15.92
C ALA A 149 -9.26 -10.05 16.26
N THR A 150 -10.04 -9.94 17.34
CA THR A 150 -11.05 -10.95 17.72
C THR A 150 -12.11 -11.09 16.63
N PHE A 151 -12.68 -9.98 16.16
CA PHE A 151 -13.69 -9.99 15.10
C PHE A 151 -13.13 -10.49 13.77
N THR A 152 -11.92 -10.06 13.40
CA THR A 152 -11.22 -10.54 12.20
C THR A 152 -10.99 -12.05 12.24
N ASN A 153 -10.53 -12.60 13.36
CA ASN A 153 -10.35 -14.06 13.50
C ASN A 153 -11.70 -14.81 13.45
N ALA A 154 -12.75 -14.28 14.06
CA ALA A 154 -14.09 -14.85 13.97
C ALA A 154 -14.64 -14.82 12.53
N ALA A 155 -14.40 -13.74 11.77
CA ALA A 155 -14.78 -13.65 10.37
C ALA A 155 -13.99 -14.64 9.49
N ARG A 156 -12.70 -14.87 9.77
CA ARG A 156 -11.89 -15.92 9.13
C ARG A 156 -12.44 -17.32 9.40
N LEU A 157 -12.83 -17.62 10.65
CA LEU A 157 -13.51 -18.88 11.00
C LEU A 157 -14.82 -19.07 10.21
N ALA A 158 -15.59 -18.00 10.00
CA ALA A 158 -16.83 -18.05 9.21
C ALA A 158 -16.56 -18.30 7.72
N ALA A 159 -15.58 -17.59 7.14
CA ALA A 159 -15.18 -17.77 5.75
C ALA A 159 -14.63 -19.18 5.47
N ALA A 160 -13.83 -19.75 6.39
CA ALA A 160 -13.32 -21.12 6.29
C ALA A 160 -14.41 -22.20 6.46
N LYS A 161 -15.57 -21.85 7.03
CA LYS A 161 -16.80 -22.67 6.97
C LYS A 161 -17.65 -22.43 5.72
N GLU A 162 -17.11 -21.69 4.75
CA GLU A 162 -17.80 -21.30 3.52
C GLU A 162 -19.07 -20.46 3.77
N ASP A 163 -19.10 -19.72 4.90
CA ASP A 163 -20.18 -18.81 5.27
C ASP A 163 -19.71 -17.33 5.28
N PRO A 164 -19.54 -16.72 4.08
CA PRO A 164 -19.17 -15.31 3.97
C PRO A 164 -20.27 -14.35 4.43
N ASP A 165 -21.53 -14.81 4.46
CA ASP A 165 -22.66 -14.03 4.98
C ASP A 165 -22.49 -13.76 6.48
N MET A 166 -22.11 -14.79 7.24
CA MET A 166 -21.76 -14.64 8.65
C MET A 166 -20.51 -13.76 8.85
N ALA A 167 -19.48 -13.93 8.01
CA ALA A 167 -18.29 -13.08 8.07
C ALA A 167 -18.65 -11.59 7.92
N PHE A 168 -19.56 -11.26 7.00
CA PHE A 168 -20.01 -9.88 6.81
C PHE A 168 -20.89 -9.37 7.96
N GLU A 169 -21.71 -10.23 8.56
CA GLU A 169 -22.51 -9.86 9.74
C GLU A 169 -21.63 -9.56 10.96
N LEU A 170 -20.56 -10.34 11.18
CA LEU A 170 -19.58 -10.07 12.24
C LEU A 170 -18.91 -8.70 12.07
N LEU A 171 -18.65 -8.27 10.83
CA LEU A 171 -18.13 -6.92 10.55
C LEU A 171 -19.13 -5.82 10.89
N LYS A 172 -20.41 -6.02 10.55
CA LYS A 172 -21.47 -5.07 10.94
C LYS A 172 -21.59 -4.98 12.45
N GLN A 173 -21.50 -6.10 13.17
CA GLN A 173 -21.48 -6.10 14.64
C GLN A 173 -20.27 -5.35 15.20
N MET A 174 -19.09 -5.56 14.64
CA MET A 174 -17.87 -4.85 15.00
C MET A 174 -18.04 -3.32 14.90
N LYS A 175 -18.67 -2.83 13.81
CA LYS A 175 -19.02 -1.43 13.64
C LYS A 175 -20.07 -0.95 14.65
N ASN A 176 -21.09 -1.75 14.93
CA ASN A 176 -22.15 -1.41 15.88
C ASN A 176 -21.62 -1.23 17.32
N VAL A 177 -20.51 -1.88 17.67
CA VAL A 177 -19.82 -1.69 18.95
C VAL A 177 -18.70 -0.63 18.88
N ALA A 178 -18.71 0.21 17.84
CA ALA A 178 -17.77 1.30 17.61
C ALA A 178 -16.29 0.86 17.52
N ILE A 179 -16.02 -0.37 17.08
CA ILE A 179 -14.66 -0.82 16.78
C ILE A 179 -14.42 -0.60 15.29
N ALA A 180 -13.39 0.18 14.95
CA ALA A 180 -13.06 0.50 13.58
C ALA A 180 -12.49 -0.73 12.83
N PRO A 181 -13.11 -1.17 11.72
CA PRO A 181 -12.58 -2.26 10.90
C PRO A 181 -11.29 -1.86 10.18
N ARG A 182 -10.51 -2.87 9.80
CA ARG A 182 -9.31 -2.73 8.96
C ARG A 182 -9.52 -3.51 7.66
N LEU A 183 -8.64 -3.33 6.68
CA LEU A 183 -8.67 -4.09 5.42
C LEU A 183 -8.78 -5.60 5.67
N ARG A 184 -7.91 -6.12 6.54
CA ARG A 184 -7.92 -7.53 6.98
C ARG A 184 -9.23 -8.04 7.59
N SER A 185 -10.06 -7.14 8.12
CA SER A 185 -11.35 -7.50 8.68
C SER A 185 -12.34 -7.83 7.57
N TYR A 186 -12.25 -7.16 6.42
CA TYR A 186 -13.13 -7.32 5.25
C TYR A 186 -12.76 -8.52 4.36
N GLU A 187 -11.47 -8.85 4.28
CA GLU A 187 -10.94 -9.94 3.44
C GLU A 187 -11.75 -11.25 3.52
N PRO A 188 -12.15 -11.79 4.69
CA PRO A 188 -12.84 -13.07 4.77
C PRO A 188 -14.22 -13.04 4.09
N ALA A 189 -14.97 -11.94 4.25
CA ALA A 189 -16.26 -11.77 3.61
C ALA A 189 -16.10 -11.54 2.10
N LEU A 190 -15.20 -10.63 1.71
CA LEU A 190 -14.97 -10.28 0.32
C LEU A 190 -14.52 -11.49 -0.51
N PHE A 191 -13.42 -12.13 -0.09
CA PHE A 191 -12.88 -13.29 -0.82
C PHE A 191 -13.84 -14.47 -0.79
N GLY A 192 -14.58 -14.68 0.31
CA GLY A 192 -15.60 -15.72 0.39
C GLY A 192 -16.74 -15.51 -0.61
N PHE A 193 -17.26 -14.28 -0.76
CA PHE A 193 -18.26 -13.97 -1.79
C PHE A 193 -17.70 -14.10 -3.21
N CYS A 194 -16.49 -13.61 -3.47
CA CYS A 194 -15.83 -13.75 -4.78
C CYS A 194 -15.60 -15.22 -5.16
N LYS A 195 -15.12 -16.06 -4.23
CA LYS A 195 -14.92 -17.50 -4.43
C LYS A 195 -16.24 -18.23 -4.73
N ARG A 196 -17.33 -17.81 -4.09
CA ARG A 196 -18.69 -18.34 -4.33
C ARG A 196 -19.33 -17.81 -5.63
N GLY A 197 -18.73 -16.80 -6.27
CA GLY A 197 -19.29 -16.15 -7.46
C GLY A 197 -20.44 -15.18 -7.18
N ASP A 198 -20.65 -14.78 -5.92
CA ASP A 198 -21.73 -13.90 -5.49
C ASP A 198 -21.31 -12.42 -5.63
N ALA A 199 -21.29 -11.93 -6.89
CA ALA A 199 -20.78 -10.60 -7.22
C ALA A 199 -21.52 -9.46 -6.51
N GLU A 200 -22.86 -9.53 -6.41
CA GLU A 200 -23.65 -8.46 -5.80
C GLU A 200 -23.30 -8.28 -4.32
N LYS A 201 -23.11 -9.37 -3.57
CA LYS A 201 -22.65 -9.27 -2.17
C LYS A 201 -21.20 -8.83 -2.06
N ALA A 202 -20.32 -9.27 -2.96
CA ALA A 202 -18.95 -8.77 -3.00
C ALA A 202 -18.91 -7.24 -3.20
N TYR A 203 -19.77 -6.69 -4.07
CA TYR A 203 -19.89 -5.24 -4.27
C TYR A 203 -20.47 -4.51 -3.05
N LEU A 204 -21.36 -5.14 -2.28
CA LEU A 204 -21.85 -4.58 -1.02
C LEU A 204 -20.72 -4.48 0.03
N VAL A 205 -19.86 -5.49 0.09
CA VAL A 205 -18.68 -5.47 0.97
C VAL A 205 -17.72 -4.35 0.55
N ASP A 206 -17.42 -4.25 -0.74
CA ASP A 206 -16.57 -3.19 -1.29
C ASP A 206 -17.13 -1.77 -1.07
N ALA A 207 -18.44 -1.58 -1.24
CA ALA A 207 -19.09 -0.31 -0.92
C ALA A 207 -18.95 0.06 0.56
N ASP A 208 -19.12 -0.92 1.46
CA ASP A 208 -18.98 -0.73 2.90
C ASP A 208 -17.51 -0.46 3.32
N MET A 209 -16.53 -1.01 2.59
CA MET A 209 -15.10 -0.67 2.74
C MET A 209 -14.85 0.80 2.39
N ILE A 210 -15.37 1.26 1.24
CA ILE A 210 -15.23 2.65 0.78
C ILE A 210 -15.88 3.62 1.76
N GLU A 211 -17.09 3.31 2.25
CA GLU A 211 -17.79 4.12 3.27
C GLU A 211 -16.99 4.22 4.58
N SER A 212 -16.24 3.16 4.91
CA SER A 212 -15.36 3.12 6.10
C SER A 212 -14.00 3.79 5.88
N GLY A 213 -13.75 4.36 4.70
CA GLY A 213 -12.47 4.97 4.35
C GLY A 213 -11.33 3.97 4.17
N ILE A 214 -11.64 2.69 3.91
CA ILE A 214 -10.65 1.63 3.70
C ILE A 214 -10.39 1.51 2.21
N VAL A 215 -9.12 1.68 1.83
CA VAL A 215 -8.67 1.55 0.45
C VAL A 215 -8.28 0.10 0.19
N ALA A 216 -8.89 -0.50 -0.84
CA ALA A 216 -8.56 -1.85 -1.29
C ALA A 216 -7.16 -1.89 -1.91
N GLU A 217 -6.41 -2.96 -1.62
CA GLU A 217 -5.11 -3.25 -2.25
C GLU A 217 -5.32 -4.15 -3.48
N GLU A 218 -4.23 -4.56 -4.11
CA GLU A 218 -4.30 -5.39 -5.32
C GLU A 218 -5.08 -6.70 -5.12
N PRO A 219 -4.89 -7.49 -4.03
CA PRO A 219 -5.60 -8.76 -3.87
C PRO A 219 -7.13 -8.60 -3.87
N GLU A 220 -7.65 -7.60 -3.16
CA GLU A 220 -9.10 -7.34 -3.10
C GLU A 220 -9.64 -6.88 -4.46
N LEU A 221 -8.93 -5.98 -5.13
CA LEU A 221 -9.31 -5.49 -6.47
C LEU A 221 -9.25 -6.61 -7.51
N SER A 222 -8.25 -7.49 -7.44
CA SER A 222 -8.07 -8.62 -8.35
C SER A 222 -9.21 -9.65 -8.18
N ALA A 223 -9.59 -9.96 -6.94
CA ALA A 223 -10.74 -10.83 -6.67
C ALA A 223 -12.07 -10.23 -7.15
N LEU A 224 -12.28 -8.92 -6.94
CA LEU A 224 -13.43 -8.19 -7.45
C LEU A 224 -13.45 -8.15 -8.99
N LEU A 225 -12.29 -7.99 -9.62
CA LEU A 225 -12.15 -8.02 -11.07
C LEU A 225 -12.54 -9.39 -11.62
N GLU A 226 -11.99 -10.46 -11.04
CA GLU A 226 -12.24 -11.83 -11.45
C GLU A 226 -13.73 -12.19 -11.37
N VAL A 227 -14.40 -11.89 -10.25
CA VAL A 227 -15.84 -12.16 -10.10
C VAL A 227 -16.67 -11.33 -11.08
N SER A 228 -16.26 -10.09 -11.38
CA SER A 228 -16.93 -9.22 -12.35
C SER A 228 -16.81 -9.74 -13.78
N VAL A 229 -15.64 -10.27 -14.14
CA VAL A 229 -15.40 -10.93 -15.43
C VAL A 229 -16.27 -12.19 -15.56
N LYS A 230 -16.28 -13.05 -14.53
CA LYS A 230 -17.08 -14.29 -14.51
C LYS A 230 -18.59 -14.01 -14.60
N THR A 231 -19.07 -12.98 -13.90
CA THR A 231 -20.49 -12.58 -13.89
C THR A 231 -20.89 -11.62 -15.00
N LYS A 232 -19.95 -11.28 -15.91
CA LYS A 232 -20.18 -10.43 -17.08
C LYS A 232 -20.72 -9.03 -16.72
N LYS A 233 -20.13 -8.41 -15.69
CA LYS A 233 -20.48 -7.05 -15.23
C LYS A 233 -19.47 -6.04 -15.78
N GLU A 234 -19.68 -5.58 -17.01
CA GLU A 234 -18.72 -4.74 -17.75
C GLU A 234 -18.43 -3.39 -17.10
N ASP A 235 -19.42 -2.76 -16.47
CA ASP A 235 -19.26 -1.47 -15.79
C ASP A 235 -18.35 -1.61 -14.57
N ARG A 236 -18.49 -2.73 -13.85
CA ARG A 236 -17.64 -3.06 -12.70
C ARG A 236 -16.22 -3.40 -13.13
N VAL A 237 -16.04 -4.14 -14.22
CA VAL A 237 -14.70 -4.38 -14.79
C VAL A 237 -14.03 -3.05 -15.14
N TYR A 238 -14.73 -2.14 -15.81
CA TYR A 238 -14.19 -0.82 -16.16
C TYR A 238 -13.80 0.00 -14.93
N GLU A 239 -14.69 0.07 -13.93
CA GLU A 239 -14.45 0.76 -12.67
C GLU A 239 -13.22 0.19 -11.93
N ILE A 240 -13.12 -1.13 -11.82
CA ILE A 240 -12.02 -1.80 -11.10
C ILE A 240 -10.68 -1.61 -11.81
N LEU A 241 -10.64 -1.63 -13.15
CA LEU A 241 -9.42 -1.31 -13.90
C LEU A 241 -8.91 0.11 -13.62
N HIS A 242 -9.82 1.08 -13.47
CA HIS A 242 -9.45 2.44 -13.07
C HIS A 242 -9.04 2.55 -11.61
N ARG A 243 -9.61 1.72 -10.72
CA ARG A 243 -9.12 1.60 -9.34
C ARG A 243 -7.72 1.01 -9.28
N LEU A 244 -7.45 -0.08 -10.01
CA LEU A 244 -6.11 -0.67 -10.17
C LEU A 244 -5.13 0.37 -10.72
N ARG A 245 -5.54 1.16 -11.71
CA ARG A 245 -4.73 2.28 -12.24
C ARG A 245 -4.36 3.28 -11.15
N ALA A 246 -5.32 3.69 -10.33
CA ALA A 246 -5.15 4.75 -9.34
C ALA A 246 -4.36 4.31 -8.10
N THR A 247 -4.58 3.10 -7.60
CA THR A 247 -3.98 2.62 -6.33
C THR A 247 -2.78 1.70 -6.54
N VAL A 248 -2.84 0.79 -7.51
CA VAL A 248 -1.84 -0.27 -7.72
C VAL A 248 -0.81 0.13 -8.78
N ARG A 249 -1.26 0.82 -9.85
CA ARG A 249 -0.50 1.29 -11.03
C ARG A 249 0.06 0.19 -11.92
N GLN A 250 0.78 -0.79 -11.36
CA GLN A 250 1.43 -1.92 -12.04
C GLN A 250 0.91 -3.21 -11.44
N VAL A 251 0.44 -4.14 -12.26
CA VAL A 251 -0.27 -5.33 -11.78
C VAL A 251 0.64 -6.54 -11.67
N SER A 252 0.36 -7.41 -10.71
CA SER A 252 0.98 -8.72 -10.59
C SER A 252 0.65 -9.60 -11.80
N GLU A 253 1.45 -10.66 -11.99
CA GLU A 253 1.22 -11.62 -13.08
C GLU A 253 -0.17 -12.27 -13.00
N SER A 254 -0.66 -12.60 -11.80
CA SER A 254 -2.00 -13.18 -11.62
C SER A 254 -3.10 -12.21 -12.02
N THR A 255 -3.03 -10.95 -11.61
CA THR A 255 -3.98 -9.91 -12.03
C THR A 255 -3.91 -9.66 -13.54
N SER A 256 -2.72 -9.71 -14.14
CA SER A 256 -2.52 -9.55 -15.58
C SER A 256 -3.24 -10.64 -16.39
N LEU A 257 -3.32 -11.86 -15.88
CA LEU A 257 -4.05 -12.97 -16.52
C LEU A 257 -5.55 -12.72 -16.54
N ILE A 258 -6.12 -12.22 -15.43
CA ILE A 258 -7.54 -11.86 -15.36
C ILE A 258 -7.88 -10.75 -16.37
N VAL A 259 -6.99 -9.77 -16.53
CA VAL A 259 -7.13 -8.70 -17.53
C VAL A 259 -7.10 -9.28 -18.96
N GLN A 260 -6.17 -10.20 -19.25
CA GLN A 260 -6.10 -10.88 -20.55
C GLN A 260 -7.37 -11.70 -20.82
N ASP A 261 -7.87 -12.43 -19.84
CA ASP A 261 -9.09 -13.24 -19.94
C ASP A 261 -10.31 -12.35 -20.27
N TRP A 262 -10.42 -11.18 -19.64
CA TRP A 262 -11.45 -10.20 -19.98
C TRP A 262 -11.38 -9.79 -21.45
N PHE A 263 -10.23 -9.27 -21.89
CA PHE A 263 -10.09 -8.73 -23.25
C PHE A 263 -10.18 -9.82 -24.34
N ASN A 264 -9.75 -11.05 -24.06
CA ASN A 264 -9.88 -12.18 -24.97
C ASN A 264 -11.31 -12.76 -25.02
N SER A 265 -12.20 -12.38 -24.10
CA SER A 265 -13.55 -12.92 -24.05
C SER A 265 -14.45 -12.45 -25.20
N GLU A 266 -15.33 -13.33 -25.67
CA GLU A 266 -16.38 -12.97 -26.63
C GLU A 266 -17.35 -11.93 -26.07
N TYR A 267 -17.49 -11.86 -24.73
CA TYR A 267 -18.35 -10.88 -24.08
C TYR A 267 -17.76 -9.48 -24.24
N ALA A 268 -16.49 -9.27 -23.89
CA ALA A 268 -15.81 -7.98 -24.04
C ALA A 268 -15.81 -7.49 -25.49
N ALA A 269 -15.78 -8.40 -26.48
CA ALA A 269 -15.88 -8.04 -27.90
C ALA A 269 -17.21 -7.36 -28.28
N LYS A 270 -18.30 -7.62 -27.54
CA LYS A 270 -19.64 -7.05 -27.77
C LYS A 270 -19.86 -5.72 -27.04
N ILE A 271 -19.05 -5.42 -26.03
CA ILE A 271 -19.19 -4.24 -25.19
C ILE A 271 -18.42 -3.06 -25.79
N GLY A 272 -19.06 -1.91 -25.94
CA GLY A 272 -18.42 -0.65 -26.31
C GLY A 272 -19.29 0.24 -27.17
N LYS A 273 -18.90 1.51 -27.25
CA LYS A 273 -19.60 2.52 -28.07
C LYS A 273 -18.92 2.66 -29.43
N GLU A 274 -19.68 2.50 -30.52
CA GLU A 274 -19.14 2.71 -31.88
C GLU A 274 -18.90 4.18 -32.21
N LYS A 275 -19.73 5.06 -31.66
CA LYS A 275 -19.64 6.51 -31.79
C LYS A 275 -19.64 7.12 -30.41
N TRP A 276 -18.70 8.02 -30.17
CA TRP A 276 -18.57 8.76 -28.92
C TRP A 276 -18.18 10.20 -29.19
N ASP A 277 -18.44 11.05 -28.20
CA ASP A 277 -18.05 12.45 -28.24
C ASP A 277 -16.54 12.56 -27.95
N VAL A 278 -15.78 12.87 -28.99
CA VAL A 278 -14.31 13.03 -28.92
C VAL A 278 -13.93 14.20 -28.00
N ASN A 279 -14.75 15.25 -27.92
CA ASN A 279 -14.47 16.38 -27.05
C ASN A 279 -14.60 15.96 -25.58
N LYS A 280 -15.64 15.20 -25.22
CA LYS A 280 -15.77 14.65 -23.86
C LYS A 280 -14.62 13.72 -23.48
N VAL A 281 -14.15 12.90 -24.41
CA VAL A 281 -12.97 12.05 -24.17
C VAL A 281 -11.72 12.92 -23.94
N ARG A 282 -11.50 13.93 -24.79
CA ARG A 282 -10.37 14.85 -24.63
C ARG A 282 -10.44 15.63 -23.32
N GLU A 283 -11.62 16.12 -22.93
CA GLU A 283 -11.86 16.77 -21.65
C GLU A 283 -11.57 15.83 -20.48
N GLY A 284 -12.01 14.57 -20.56
CA GLY A 284 -11.71 13.54 -19.57
C GLY A 284 -10.21 13.30 -19.41
N ILE A 285 -9.45 13.26 -20.51
CA ILE A 285 -7.98 13.13 -20.48
C ILE A 285 -7.32 14.31 -19.79
N LEU A 286 -7.75 15.53 -20.12
CA LEU A 286 -7.19 16.74 -19.53
C LEU A 286 -7.53 16.84 -18.03
N GLN A 287 -8.78 16.59 -17.65
CA GLN A 287 -9.22 16.62 -16.24
C GLN A 287 -8.58 15.50 -15.41
N GLY A 288 -8.30 14.35 -16.04
CA GLY A 288 -7.67 13.20 -15.40
C GLY A 288 -6.15 13.33 -15.21
N GLY A 289 -5.53 14.43 -15.64
CA GLY A 289 -4.07 14.63 -15.57
C GLY A 289 -3.27 13.90 -16.67
N GLY A 290 -3.94 13.40 -17.70
CA GLY A 290 -3.36 12.60 -18.77
C GLY A 290 -3.42 11.08 -18.53
N GLY A 291 -3.39 10.31 -19.62
CA GLY A 291 -3.27 8.84 -19.59
C GLY A 291 -4.55 8.04 -19.33
N TRP A 292 -5.71 8.67 -19.18
CA TRP A 292 -7.02 7.98 -19.09
C TRP A 292 -8.19 8.97 -19.32
N HIS A 293 -9.40 8.50 -19.63
CA HIS A 293 -10.55 9.39 -19.88
C HIS A 293 -11.84 9.06 -19.12
N GLY A 294 -12.03 7.81 -18.67
CA GLY A 294 -13.15 7.45 -17.78
C GLY A 294 -14.55 7.52 -18.41
N GLN A 295 -14.68 7.43 -19.73
CA GLN A 295 -15.96 7.61 -20.46
C GLN A 295 -16.66 6.28 -20.83
N GLY A 296 -16.18 5.18 -20.24
CA GLY A 296 -16.60 3.81 -20.54
C GLY A 296 -15.89 3.20 -21.75
N TRP A 297 -16.26 1.97 -22.08
CA TRP A 297 -15.67 1.20 -23.18
C TRP A 297 -15.93 1.84 -24.55
N LEU A 298 -14.87 2.08 -25.32
CA LEU A 298 -14.95 2.65 -26.68
C LEU A 298 -14.63 1.61 -27.77
N GLY A 299 -15.14 1.87 -28.98
CA GLY A 299 -15.02 0.99 -30.13
C GLY A 299 -16.01 -0.18 -30.10
N SER A 300 -15.94 -1.03 -31.12
CA SER A 300 -16.68 -2.29 -31.20
C SER A 300 -15.81 -3.40 -31.79
N GLY A 301 -16.25 -4.64 -31.62
CA GLY A 301 -15.58 -5.82 -32.16
C GLY A 301 -14.51 -6.42 -31.24
N ARG A 302 -13.84 -7.44 -31.77
CA ARG A 302 -12.83 -8.21 -31.03
C ARG A 302 -11.65 -7.32 -30.65
N TRP A 303 -11.18 -7.50 -29.43
CA TRP A 303 -9.92 -6.94 -28.98
C TRP A 303 -8.76 -7.76 -29.54
N LYS A 304 -7.69 -7.08 -29.92
CA LYS A 304 -6.36 -7.66 -30.14
C LYS A 304 -5.59 -7.48 -28.84
N MET A 305 -5.40 -8.58 -28.12
CA MET A 305 -4.63 -8.63 -26.87
C MET A 305 -3.23 -9.20 -27.17
N VAL A 306 -2.19 -8.42 -26.91
CA VAL A 306 -0.79 -8.83 -27.12
C VAL A 306 0.06 -8.46 -25.90
N GLU A 307 0.82 -9.41 -25.37
CA GLU A 307 1.94 -9.12 -24.46
C GLU A 307 3.09 -8.49 -25.27
N THR A 308 3.57 -7.34 -24.83
CA THR A 308 4.49 -6.48 -25.56
C THR A 308 5.44 -5.75 -24.62
N GLN A 309 6.26 -4.88 -25.19
CA GLN A 309 7.17 -3.99 -24.49
C GLN A 309 6.97 -2.56 -24.98
N VAL A 310 7.42 -1.61 -24.18
CA VAL A 310 7.44 -0.18 -24.50
C VAL A 310 8.90 0.24 -24.59
N ASN A 311 9.26 0.91 -25.68
CA ASN A 311 10.64 1.36 -25.88
C ASN A 311 10.98 2.58 -24.99
N GLU A 312 12.23 3.04 -25.04
CA GLU A 312 12.72 4.17 -24.23
C GLU A 312 11.96 5.49 -24.48
N ASP A 313 11.42 5.67 -25.68
CA ASP A 313 10.60 6.83 -26.08
C ASP A 313 9.13 6.73 -25.64
N GLY A 314 8.75 5.66 -24.93
CA GLY A 314 7.38 5.43 -24.49
C GLY A 314 6.45 4.91 -25.57
N VAL A 315 6.95 4.38 -26.68
CA VAL A 315 6.14 3.84 -27.77
C VAL A 315 5.95 2.33 -27.59
N CYS A 316 4.69 1.90 -27.61
CA CYS A 316 4.33 0.49 -27.57
C CYS A 316 4.76 -0.22 -28.87
N VAL A 317 5.55 -1.29 -28.75
CA VAL A 317 6.07 -2.04 -29.91
C VAL A 317 4.97 -2.76 -30.69
N SER A 318 3.86 -3.14 -30.04
CA SER A 318 2.74 -3.84 -30.70
C SER A 318 1.82 -2.93 -31.54
N CYS A 319 1.37 -1.80 -30.99
CA CYS A 319 0.37 -0.93 -31.64
C CYS A 319 0.92 0.40 -32.15
N GLY A 320 2.14 0.78 -31.76
CA GLY A 320 2.77 2.06 -32.12
C GLY A 320 2.22 3.28 -31.38
N GLU A 321 1.34 3.11 -30.40
CA GLU A 321 0.86 4.24 -29.57
C GLU A 321 1.96 4.70 -28.61
N LYS A 322 2.07 6.02 -28.44
CA LYS A 322 2.97 6.65 -27.49
C LYS A 322 2.26 6.86 -26.16
N LEU A 323 2.79 6.24 -25.10
CA LEU A 323 2.32 6.42 -23.73
C LEU A 323 2.57 7.84 -23.24
N VAL A 324 1.71 8.29 -22.33
CA VAL A 324 1.74 9.64 -21.77
C VAL A 324 2.62 9.68 -20.53
N SER A 325 3.29 10.82 -20.32
CA SER A 325 3.86 11.18 -19.02
C SER A 325 2.77 11.88 -18.20
N ILE A 326 2.27 11.22 -17.17
CA ILE A 326 1.20 11.76 -16.32
C ILE A 326 1.81 12.72 -15.32
N ASP A 327 1.43 13.98 -15.35
CA ASP A 327 2.00 14.98 -14.45
C ASP A 327 1.55 14.79 -13.01
N ILE A 328 2.47 15.07 -12.09
CA ILE A 328 2.20 15.07 -10.66
C ILE A 328 1.70 16.46 -10.32
N ASP A 329 0.52 16.56 -9.69
CA ASP A 329 -0.06 17.84 -9.28
C ASP A 329 0.95 18.60 -8.38
N PRO A 330 1.32 19.85 -8.74
CA PRO A 330 2.16 20.69 -7.91
C PRO A 330 1.65 20.83 -6.47
N LYS A 331 0.33 20.86 -6.27
CA LYS A 331 -0.29 20.97 -4.94
C LYS A 331 -0.11 19.69 -4.12
N GLU A 332 -0.17 18.52 -4.76
CA GLU A 332 0.18 17.25 -4.10
C GLU A 332 1.65 17.27 -3.67
N THR A 333 2.54 17.79 -4.53
CA THR A 333 3.97 17.92 -4.25
C THR A 333 4.25 18.83 -3.05
N GLU A 334 3.56 19.96 -2.97
CA GLU A 334 3.67 20.89 -1.83
C GLU A 334 3.13 20.27 -0.53
N THR A 335 2.00 19.56 -0.61
CA THR A 335 1.41 18.84 0.53
C THR A 335 2.36 17.75 1.03
N PHE A 336 2.99 17.04 0.10
CA PHE A 336 4.00 16.03 0.40
C PHE A 336 5.24 16.64 1.04
N ALA A 337 5.77 17.75 0.50
CA ALA A 337 6.91 18.47 1.07
C ALA A 337 6.64 18.94 2.51
N ALA A 338 5.43 19.46 2.78
CA ALA A 338 5.01 19.85 4.12
C ALA A 338 4.91 18.67 5.08
N SER A 339 4.37 17.54 4.61
CA SER A 339 4.27 16.30 5.39
C SER A 339 5.66 15.72 5.71
N LEU A 340 6.55 15.72 4.72
CA LEU A 340 7.93 15.30 4.85
C LEU A 340 8.69 16.16 5.86
N SER A 341 8.54 17.49 5.79
CA SER A 341 9.13 18.41 6.75
C SER A 341 8.65 18.14 8.18
N LYS A 342 7.34 17.90 8.36
CA LYS A 342 6.75 17.57 9.65
C LYS A 342 7.31 16.25 10.22
N LEU A 343 7.42 15.21 9.39
CA LEU A 343 7.96 13.92 9.81
C LEU A 343 9.45 14.02 10.16
N ALA A 344 10.24 14.70 9.33
CA ALA A 344 11.65 14.96 9.60
C ALA A 344 11.82 15.71 10.93
N CYS A 345 11.06 16.78 11.18
CA CYS A 345 11.12 17.53 12.45
C CYS A 345 10.71 16.71 13.70
N GLN A 346 9.98 15.60 13.54
CA GLN A 346 9.61 14.71 14.64
C GLN A 346 10.68 13.67 14.95
N LYS A 347 11.47 13.27 13.94
CA LYS A 347 12.48 12.21 14.03
C LYS A 347 13.90 12.76 14.20
N GLU A 348 14.15 13.94 13.66
CA GLU A 348 15.42 14.67 13.72
C GLU A 348 15.39 15.74 14.82
N ALA A 349 16.58 16.22 15.21
CA ALA A 349 16.66 17.44 16.00
C ALA A 349 16.09 18.61 15.18
N LYS A 350 14.93 19.15 15.59
CA LYS A 350 14.18 20.18 14.86
C LYS A 350 15.04 21.36 14.40
N GLU A 351 16.00 21.79 15.22
CA GLU A 351 16.91 22.89 14.89
C GLU A 351 17.81 22.58 13.70
N ASN A 352 18.33 21.35 13.60
CA ASN A 352 19.20 20.90 12.50
C ASN A 352 18.45 20.92 11.16
N PHE A 353 17.21 20.39 11.16
CA PHE A 353 16.42 20.32 9.93
C PHE A 353 15.93 21.70 9.48
N VAL A 354 15.47 22.55 10.41
CA VAL A 354 15.09 23.94 10.10
C VAL A 354 16.28 24.76 9.59
N HIS A 355 17.49 24.51 10.12
CA HIS A 355 18.70 25.13 9.60
C HIS A 355 18.93 24.73 8.13
N PHE A 356 18.79 23.45 7.79
CA PHE A 356 18.92 22.96 6.43
C PHE A 356 17.87 23.58 5.48
N GLN A 357 16.62 23.70 5.91
CA GLN A 357 15.56 24.33 5.09
C GLN A 357 15.95 25.77 4.70
N LYS A 358 16.37 26.58 5.68
CA LYS A 358 16.86 27.95 5.45
C LYS A 358 18.12 28.00 4.59
N TRP A 359 19.00 27.01 4.73
CA TRP A 359 20.19 26.90 3.91
C TRP A 359 19.81 26.62 2.45
N LEU A 360 18.90 25.68 2.21
CA LEU A 360 18.45 25.29 0.87
C LEU A 360 17.79 26.46 0.13
N GLU A 361 16.95 27.23 0.81
CA GLU A 361 16.31 28.44 0.25
C GLU A 361 17.33 29.49 -0.22
N ARG A 362 18.50 29.57 0.41
CA ARG A 362 19.55 30.55 0.08
C ARG A 362 20.51 30.09 -1.02
N HIS A 363 20.63 28.79 -1.25
CA HIS A 363 21.64 28.21 -2.15
C HIS A 363 21.05 27.58 -3.41
N GLY A 364 19.75 27.23 -3.41
CA GLY A 364 19.05 26.76 -4.60
C GLY A 364 18.89 27.86 -5.68
N PRO A 365 18.34 27.52 -6.86
CA PRO A 365 17.79 26.22 -7.24
C PRO A 365 18.85 25.20 -7.71
N PHE A 366 18.56 23.91 -7.53
CA PHE A 366 19.37 22.80 -8.01
C PHE A 366 18.61 21.99 -9.06
N ASP A 367 19.31 21.54 -10.11
CA ASP A 367 18.71 20.68 -11.15
C ASP A 367 18.77 19.19 -10.76
N ALA A 368 19.62 18.83 -9.80
CA ALA A 368 19.72 17.50 -9.23
C ALA A 368 20.27 17.52 -7.80
N VAL A 369 19.85 16.53 -7.01
CA VAL A 369 20.34 16.22 -5.66
C VAL A 369 20.97 14.83 -5.68
N VAL A 370 22.09 14.66 -4.96
CA VAL A 370 22.83 13.40 -4.89
C VAL A 370 22.86 12.90 -3.46
N ASP A 371 22.42 11.66 -3.27
CA ASP A 371 22.74 10.87 -2.10
C ASP A 371 24.22 10.47 -2.18
N GLY A 372 25.06 11.30 -1.56
CA GLY A 372 26.50 11.13 -1.65
C GLY A 372 26.97 9.86 -0.95
N ALA A 373 26.26 9.41 0.09
CA ALA A 373 26.61 8.20 0.83
C ALA A 373 26.41 6.97 -0.05
N ASN A 374 25.23 6.82 -0.66
CA ASN A 374 24.90 5.69 -1.51
C ASN A 374 25.79 5.64 -2.78
N VAL A 375 25.95 6.76 -3.48
CA VAL A 375 26.74 6.82 -4.73
C VAL A 375 28.24 6.63 -4.47
N GLY A 376 28.72 7.14 -3.32
CA GLY A 376 30.12 7.03 -2.94
C GLY A 376 30.54 5.65 -2.45
N LEU A 377 29.60 4.79 -2.02
CA LEU A 377 29.89 3.43 -1.56
C LEU A 377 30.02 2.48 -2.76
N SER A 378 31.14 1.76 -2.82
CA SER A 378 31.40 0.69 -3.80
C SER A 378 31.04 -0.66 -3.18
N ASN A 379 30.48 -1.60 -3.95
CA ASN A 379 30.06 -2.96 -3.55
C ASN A 379 30.97 -3.57 -2.46
N GLY A 380 30.72 -3.28 -1.18
CA GLY A 380 31.59 -3.71 -0.09
C GLY A 380 31.82 -2.68 1.00
N HIS A 381 32.91 -1.91 0.98
CA HIS A 381 33.39 -1.29 2.25
C HIS A 381 34.04 0.10 2.17
N ASN A 382 34.51 0.57 1.00
CA ASN A 382 35.27 1.81 0.90
C ASN A 382 34.53 2.91 0.13
N PHE A 383 34.44 4.08 0.75
CA PHE A 383 33.86 5.29 0.17
C PHE A 383 34.82 5.93 -0.85
N SER A 384 34.35 6.19 -2.07
CA SER A 384 35.14 6.70 -3.18
C SER A 384 34.68 8.10 -3.63
N PHE A 385 35.48 9.12 -3.29
CA PHE A 385 35.27 10.50 -3.76
C PHE A 385 35.48 10.65 -5.27
N SER A 386 36.34 9.83 -5.89
CA SER A 386 36.56 9.89 -7.34
C SER A 386 35.31 9.44 -8.11
N ARG A 387 34.67 8.36 -7.65
CA ARG A 387 33.40 7.87 -8.21
C ARG A 387 32.29 8.91 -8.07
N LEU A 388 32.12 9.45 -6.85
CA LEU A 388 31.15 10.52 -6.61
C LEU A 388 31.40 11.72 -7.55
N ASN A 389 32.65 12.14 -7.73
CA ASN A 389 33.00 13.23 -8.63
C ASN A 389 32.69 12.95 -10.11
N THR A 390 32.92 11.71 -10.57
CA THR A 390 32.56 11.31 -11.94
C THR A 390 31.08 11.50 -12.19
N VAL A 391 30.24 11.07 -11.25
CA VAL A 391 28.79 11.18 -11.37
C VAL A 391 28.32 12.63 -11.24
N VAL A 392 28.90 13.41 -10.31
CA VAL A 392 28.64 14.86 -10.19
C VAL A 392 28.96 15.59 -11.50
N LYS A 393 30.05 15.22 -12.18
CA LYS A 393 30.40 15.78 -13.50
C LYS A 393 29.39 15.37 -14.57
N GLN A 394 28.92 14.12 -14.61
CA GLN A 394 27.91 13.67 -15.55
C GLN A 394 26.59 14.44 -15.37
N LEU A 395 26.09 14.55 -14.14
CA LEU A 395 24.88 15.34 -13.84
C LEU A 395 25.04 16.81 -14.22
N ARG A 396 26.21 17.41 -13.96
CA ARG A 396 26.52 18.77 -14.41
C ARG A 396 26.48 18.89 -15.93
N GLN A 397 26.87 17.85 -16.68
CA GLN A 397 26.79 17.91 -18.14
C GLN A 397 25.36 17.78 -18.66
N ILE A 398 24.51 17.01 -17.98
CA ILE A 398 23.09 16.86 -18.32
C ILE A 398 22.28 18.11 -17.96
N SER A 399 22.69 18.85 -16.91
CA SER A 399 22.07 20.14 -16.54
C SER A 399 22.11 21.12 -17.73
N PRO A 400 20.95 21.71 -18.13
CA PRO A 400 20.89 22.71 -19.19
C PRO A 400 21.77 23.93 -18.90
N SER A 401 21.87 24.33 -17.63
CA SER A 401 22.65 25.49 -17.17
C SER A 401 24.04 25.13 -16.63
N LYS A 402 24.47 23.87 -16.78
CA LYS A 402 25.73 23.34 -16.23
C LYS A 402 25.91 23.59 -14.73
N ARG A 403 24.79 23.60 -13.97
CA ARG A 403 24.77 23.75 -12.52
C ARG A 403 25.39 22.52 -11.85
N LEU A 404 26.06 22.73 -10.72
CA LEU A 404 26.48 21.62 -9.88
C LEU A 404 25.25 21.06 -9.15
N PRO A 405 25.12 19.73 -9.03
CA PRO A 405 24.09 19.12 -8.21
C PRO A 405 24.38 19.36 -6.72
N LEU A 406 23.35 19.36 -5.89
CA LEU A 406 23.50 19.40 -4.44
C LEU A 406 23.91 18.03 -3.92
N ILE A 407 25.06 17.93 -3.28
CA ILE A 407 25.58 16.72 -2.66
C ILE A 407 25.23 16.73 -1.18
N ILE A 408 24.48 15.73 -0.73
CA ILE A 408 24.21 15.50 0.70
C ILE A 408 25.16 14.41 1.20
N LEU A 409 25.92 14.72 2.26
CA LEU A 409 26.85 13.78 2.89
C LEU A 409 26.92 14.00 4.41
N HIS A 410 26.92 12.92 5.18
CA HIS A 410 27.20 12.98 6.60
C HIS A 410 28.51 13.68 6.96
N ALA A 411 28.48 14.54 7.99
CA ALA A 411 29.63 15.29 8.48
C ALA A 411 30.84 14.37 8.77
N SER A 412 30.62 13.15 9.26
CA SER A 412 31.71 12.19 9.47
C SER A 412 32.45 11.80 8.19
N ARG A 413 31.79 11.83 7.02
CA ARG A 413 32.41 11.56 5.72
C ARG A 413 33.10 12.80 5.15
N VAL A 414 32.56 13.98 5.44
CA VAL A 414 33.10 15.28 4.98
C VAL A 414 34.36 15.67 5.77
N TYR A 415 34.42 15.36 7.07
CA TYR A 415 35.52 15.73 7.96
C TYR A 415 36.38 14.53 8.42
N GLY A 416 35.98 13.30 8.12
CA GLY A 416 36.67 12.08 8.53
C GLY A 416 37.78 11.62 7.57
N GLY A 417 38.25 10.38 7.78
CA GLY A 417 39.52 9.85 7.24
C GLY A 417 39.76 10.08 5.73
N PRO A 418 38.97 9.50 4.82
CA PRO A 418 39.23 9.62 3.37
C PRO A 418 39.16 11.05 2.83
N ALA A 419 38.48 11.97 3.53
CA ALA A 419 38.43 13.39 3.18
C ALA A 419 39.72 14.14 3.53
N GLN A 420 40.58 13.58 4.41
CA GLN A 420 41.86 14.20 4.78
C GLN A 420 42.93 14.09 3.70
N ASN A 421 42.73 13.27 2.67
CA ASN A 421 43.60 13.25 1.49
C ASN A 421 43.57 14.63 0.81
N PRO A 422 44.72 15.27 0.50
CA PRO A 422 44.78 16.61 -0.11
C PRO A 422 43.95 16.77 -1.38
N LYS A 423 43.87 15.73 -2.23
CA LYS A 423 43.06 15.76 -3.46
C LYS A 423 41.56 15.82 -3.14
N ASN A 424 41.10 15.01 -2.18
CA ASN A 424 39.70 14.94 -1.77
C ASN A 424 39.30 16.20 -1.00
N ARG A 425 40.19 16.73 -0.14
CA ARG A 425 39.94 17.97 0.59
C ARG A 425 39.69 19.14 -0.36
N ARG A 426 40.55 19.33 -1.37
CA ARG A 426 40.35 20.37 -2.41
C ARG A 426 39.03 20.20 -3.15
N LEU A 427 38.64 18.97 -3.43
CA LEU A 427 37.37 18.66 -4.11
C LEU A 427 36.15 19.04 -3.25
N ILE A 428 36.16 18.66 -1.97
CA ILE A 428 35.10 18.96 -1.00
C ILE A 428 35.01 20.47 -0.77
N GLU A 429 36.14 21.15 -0.57
CA GLU A 429 36.20 22.61 -0.42
C GLU A 429 35.66 23.31 -1.66
N ASN A 430 35.97 22.82 -2.86
CA ASN A 430 35.40 23.32 -4.09
C ASN A 430 33.87 23.17 -4.12
N TRP A 431 33.32 22.02 -3.76
CA TRP A 431 31.86 21.84 -3.70
C TRP A 431 31.21 22.77 -2.67
N LYS A 432 31.80 22.90 -1.47
CA LYS A 432 31.31 23.82 -0.43
C LYS A 432 31.33 25.28 -0.88
N LYS A 433 32.44 25.73 -1.48
CA LYS A 433 32.59 27.11 -1.97
C LYS A 433 31.54 27.46 -3.03
N ASN A 434 31.14 26.49 -3.84
CA ASN A 434 30.10 26.66 -4.84
C ASN A 434 28.68 26.41 -4.30
N GLY A 435 28.50 26.24 -2.98
CA GLY A 435 27.18 25.97 -2.40
C GLY A 435 26.57 24.62 -2.80
N ALA A 436 27.38 23.69 -3.32
CA ALA A 436 26.93 22.43 -3.90
C ALA A 436 27.09 21.22 -2.98
N LEU A 437 27.51 21.41 -1.72
CA LEU A 437 27.62 20.36 -0.72
C LEU A 437 27.05 20.81 0.61
N TYR A 438 26.15 20.00 1.16
CA TYR A 438 25.65 20.15 2.52
C TYR A 438 26.13 18.97 3.38
N ALA A 439 26.74 19.30 4.53
CA ALA A 439 27.21 18.32 5.48
C ALA A 439 26.15 18.14 6.57
N THR A 440 25.48 17.00 6.61
CA THR A 440 24.44 16.74 7.62
C THR A 440 25.07 16.55 9.01
N PRO A 441 24.42 17.03 10.08
CA PRO A 441 24.99 16.97 11.44
C PRO A 441 25.11 15.56 11.99
N GLN A 442 26.02 15.36 12.95
CA GLN A 442 26.19 14.06 13.61
C GLN A 442 24.88 13.56 14.26
N GLY A 443 24.57 12.29 14.04
CA GLY A 443 23.36 11.63 14.57
C GLY A 443 22.09 11.89 13.75
N SER A 444 22.19 12.63 12.65
CA SER A 444 21.08 12.87 11.73
C SER A 444 20.98 11.73 10.71
N ASN A 445 19.77 11.41 10.25
CA ASN A 445 19.59 10.58 9.08
C ASN A 445 19.64 11.42 7.80
N ASP A 446 20.62 11.18 6.93
CA ASP A 446 20.83 11.87 5.64
C ASP A 446 19.62 11.75 4.71
N ASP A 447 18.81 10.69 4.87
CA ASP A 447 17.64 10.39 4.03
C ASP A 447 16.61 11.51 3.99
N TRP A 448 16.35 12.14 5.13
CA TRP A 448 15.44 13.27 5.21
C TRP A 448 15.94 14.48 4.42
N TYR A 449 17.25 14.68 4.34
CA TYR A 449 17.85 15.88 3.76
C TYR A 449 17.85 15.82 2.24
N TRP A 450 18.33 14.73 1.66
CA TRP A 450 18.33 14.60 0.20
C TRP A 450 16.92 14.46 -0.35
N LEU A 451 16.01 13.78 0.37
CA LEU A 451 14.63 13.64 -0.08
C LEU A 451 13.90 14.98 -0.05
N TYR A 452 14.04 15.73 1.05
CA TYR A 452 13.44 17.05 1.17
C TYR A 452 13.99 18.03 0.13
N ALA A 453 15.31 18.00 -0.12
CA ALA A 453 15.90 18.85 -1.16
C ALA A 453 15.37 18.53 -2.54
N ALA A 454 15.30 17.25 -2.93
CA ALA A 454 14.82 16.86 -4.25
C ALA A 454 13.35 17.23 -4.46
N VAL A 455 12.50 17.01 -3.47
CA VAL A 455 11.08 17.39 -3.50
C VAL A 455 10.92 18.91 -3.56
N SER A 456 11.62 19.66 -2.70
CA SER A 456 11.48 21.11 -2.59
C SER A 456 12.04 21.84 -3.82
N CYS A 457 13.14 21.36 -4.38
CA CYS A 457 13.73 21.90 -5.61
C CYS A 457 13.03 21.38 -6.88
N LYS A 458 12.10 20.42 -6.77
CA LYS A 458 11.41 19.78 -7.91
C LYS A 458 12.41 19.27 -8.96
N CYS A 459 13.44 18.57 -8.49
CA CYS A 459 14.61 18.23 -9.29
C CYS A 459 14.91 16.72 -9.26
N LEU A 460 15.86 16.28 -10.09
CA LEU A 460 16.29 14.88 -10.10
C LEU A 460 16.91 14.47 -8.75
N LEU A 461 16.68 13.23 -8.34
CA LEU A 461 17.31 12.61 -7.18
C LEU A 461 18.16 11.44 -7.64
N LEU A 462 19.46 11.52 -7.44
CA LEU A 462 20.37 10.42 -7.71
C LEU A 462 20.59 9.58 -6.45
N THR A 463 20.06 8.36 -6.45
CA THR A 463 20.33 7.33 -5.44
C THR A 463 20.03 5.94 -6.01
N ASN A 464 20.85 4.95 -5.66
CA ASN A 464 20.56 3.53 -5.91
C ASN A 464 19.80 2.89 -4.74
N ASP A 465 19.43 3.66 -3.71
CA ASP A 465 18.55 3.16 -2.66
C ASP A 465 17.20 2.76 -3.26
N GLU A 466 16.70 1.60 -2.84
CA GLU A 466 15.41 1.08 -3.28
C GLU A 466 14.24 1.83 -2.61
N MET A 467 14.55 2.54 -1.51
CA MET A 467 13.63 3.31 -0.68
C MET A 467 12.49 2.43 -0.13
N ARG A 468 12.86 1.30 0.50
CA ARG A 468 11.93 0.26 0.98
C ARG A 468 11.82 0.14 2.51
N ASP A 469 12.62 0.87 3.26
CA ASP A 469 12.65 0.78 4.72
C ASP A 469 11.40 1.41 5.38
N HIS A 470 11.32 1.31 6.70
CA HIS A 470 10.21 1.88 7.47
C HIS A 470 10.07 3.39 7.25
N LEU A 471 11.16 4.13 7.01
CA LEU A 471 11.11 5.56 6.74
C LEU A 471 10.24 5.84 5.52
N PHE A 472 10.48 5.14 4.41
CA PHE A 472 9.73 5.37 3.16
C PHE A 472 8.30 4.82 3.20
N GLN A 473 8.02 3.81 4.02
CA GLN A 473 6.65 3.33 4.25
C GLN A 473 5.74 4.41 4.88
N LEU A 474 6.31 5.34 5.66
CA LEU A 474 5.56 6.45 6.26
C LEU A 474 5.14 7.53 5.24
N LEU A 475 5.74 7.53 4.05
CA LEU A 475 5.49 8.53 3.01
C LEU A 475 4.24 8.22 2.16
N GLY A 476 3.60 7.08 2.43
CA GLY A 476 2.36 6.66 1.77
C GLY A 476 2.60 5.93 0.45
N SER A 477 1.61 5.13 0.04
CA SER A 477 1.68 4.24 -1.12
C SER A 477 1.24 4.87 -2.46
N SER A 478 0.74 6.11 -2.47
CA SER A 478 0.19 6.73 -3.68
C SER A 478 1.12 7.78 -4.33
N PHE A 479 1.48 8.83 -3.59
CA PHE A 479 2.28 9.95 -4.11
C PHE A 479 3.75 9.56 -4.30
N PHE A 480 4.36 8.98 -3.26
CA PHE A 480 5.80 8.74 -3.26
C PHE A 480 6.28 7.82 -4.40
N PRO A 481 5.60 6.70 -4.75
CA PRO A 481 6.00 5.90 -5.91
C PRO A 481 5.91 6.65 -7.24
N ARG A 482 4.90 7.53 -7.42
CA ARG A 482 4.79 8.40 -8.61
C ARG A 482 5.95 9.40 -8.68
N TRP A 483 6.24 10.04 -7.56
CA TRP A 483 7.35 10.97 -7.44
C TRP A 483 8.70 10.29 -7.70
N LYS A 484 8.93 9.12 -7.09
CA LYS A 484 10.13 8.31 -7.27
C LYS A 484 10.36 7.97 -8.74
N GLU A 485 9.34 7.49 -9.44
CA GLU A 485 9.42 7.14 -10.87
C GLU A 485 9.85 8.32 -11.74
N LYS A 486 9.36 9.55 -11.46
CA LYS A 486 9.68 10.75 -12.24
C LYS A 486 11.02 11.41 -11.89
N HIS A 487 11.53 11.21 -10.68
CA HIS A 487 12.68 11.98 -10.18
C HIS A 487 13.91 11.12 -9.90
N GLN A 488 13.77 9.81 -9.65
CA GLN A 488 14.90 8.95 -9.30
C GLN A 488 15.79 8.66 -10.51
N VAL A 489 17.07 9.01 -10.41
CA VAL A 489 18.16 8.59 -11.30
C VAL A 489 18.95 7.50 -10.57
N ARG A 490 19.33 6.44 -11.29
CA ARG A 490 20.20 5.37 -10.76
C ARG A 490 21.56 5.38 -11.48
N ALA A 491 22.64 5.10 -10.76
CA ALA A 491 23.98 4.99 -11.31
C ALA A 491 24.39 3.51 -11.47
N LEU A 492 24.67 3.07 -12.69
CA LEU A 492 25.16 1.71 -12.95
C LEU A 492 26.63 1.57 -12.51
N THR A 493 26.94 0.48 -11.81
CA THR A 493 28.32 0.13 -11.45
C THR A 493 29.03 -0.52 -12.64
N SER A 494 29.63 0.29 -13.52
CA SER A 494 30.54 -0.21 -14.56
C SER A 494 31.98 0.25 -14.32
N THR A 495 32.94 -0.61 -14.68
CA THR A 495 34.39 -0.38 -14.61
C THR A 495 34.88 0.70 -15.58
N SER A 496 34.10 1.05 -16.61
CA SER A 496 34.48 2.01 -17.67
C SER A 496 33.86 3.41 -17.54
N GLY A 497 33.23 3.70 -16.40
CA GLY A 497 32.51 4.97 -16.17
C GLY A 497 31.01 4.74 -16.24
N GLY A 498 30.39 4.53 -15.06
CA GLY A 498 28.99 4.18 -14.93
C GLY A 498 28.05 5.09 -15.73
N SER A 499 27.10 4.49 -16.45
CA SER A 499 25.98 5.17 -17.08
C SER A 499 24.91 5.51 -16.03
N LEU A 500 24.18 6.59 -16.29
CA LEU A 500 23.03 7.00 -15.49
C LEU A 500 21.75 6.47 -16.15
N ILE A 501 20.92 5.80 -15.36
CA ILE A 501 19.56 5.43 -15.75
C ILE A 501 18.67 6.62 -15.40
N MET A 502 18.19 7.32 -16.42
CA MET A 502 17.29 8.46 -16.28
C MET A 502 15.84 7.98 -16.07
N PRO A 503 15.00 8.78 -15.38
CA PRO A 503 13.56 8.54 -15.33
C PRO A 503 12.96 8.34 -16.74
N PRO A 504 12.00 7.43 -16.90
CA PRO A 504 11.33 7.22 -18.18
C PRO A 504 10.59 8.49 -18.63
N CYS A 505 10.54 8.73 -19.94
CA CYS A 505 9.82 9.87 -20.53
C CYS A 505 8.28 9.67 -20.56
N TYR A 506 7.80 8.57 -20.00
CA TYR A 506 6.40 8.16 -19.91
C TYR A 506 6.13 7.57 -18.52
N SER A 507 4.87 7.53 -18.10
CA SER A 507 4.49 6.97 -16.81
C SER A 507 4.22 5.47 -16.86
N ILE A 508 4.84 4.72 -15.95
CA ILE A 508 4.67 3.26 -15.82
C ILE A 508 3.45 2.97 -14.95
N VAL A 509 2.28 3.13 -15.56
CA VAL A 509 0.96 2.95 -14.94
C VAL A 509 0.00 2.45 -16.01
N ILE A 510 -1.10 1.80 -15.61
CA ILE A 510 -2.20 1.48 -16.52
C ILE A 510 -2.63 2.76 -17.27
N GLN A 511 -2.68 2.72 -18.61
CA GLN A 511 -3.13 3.85 -19.42
C GLN A 511 -4.29 3.45 -20.33
N GLU A 512 -5.25 4.35 -20.46
CA GLU A 512 -6.39 4.28 -21.38
C GLU A 512 -6.26 5.42 -22.42
N SER A 513 -6.11 5.03 -23.68
CA SER A 513 -5.94 5.95 -24.80
C SER A 513 -7.26 6.56 -25.26
N ALA A 514 -7.22 7.70 -25.96
CA ALA A 514 -8.41 8.42 -26.45
C ALA A 514 -9.31 7.62 -27.42
N ASN A 515 -8.79 6.55 -28.02
CA ASN A 515 -9.51 5.63 -28.88
C ASN A 515 -10.03 4.38 -28.14
N GLY A 516 -9.81 4.29 -26.82
CA GLY A 516 -10.18 3.16 -25.98
C GLY A 516 -9.14 2.02 -25.93
N SER A 517 -7.93 2.19 -26.49
CA SER A 517 -6.84 1.22 -26.29
C SER A 517 -6.38 1.21 -24.83
N TRP A 518 -5.97 0.04 -24.32
CA TRP A 518 -5.46 -0.13 -22.96
C TRP A 518 -4.02 -0.65 -22.97
N HIS A 519 -3.19 -0.06 -22.12
CA HIS A 519 -1.82 -0.49 -21.85
C HIS A 519 -1.66 -0.77 -20.36
N VAL A 520 -1.38 -2.01 -19.98
CA VAL A 520 -1.30 -2.42 -18.57
C VAL A 520 0.11 -2.95 -18.29
N PRO A 521 0.93 -2.26 -17.47
CA PRO A 521 2.26 -2.73 -17.11
C PRO A 521 2.18 -3.81 -16.03
N THR A 522 3.01 -4.85 -16.17
CA THR A 522 3.20 -5.82 -15.08
C THR A 522 4.31 -5.38 -14.13
N VAL A 523 4.24 -5.85 -12.89
CA VAL A 523 5.37 -5.78 -11.96
C VAL A 523 6.50 -6.65 -12.51
N THR A 524 7.70 -6.09 -12.64
CA THR A 524 8.94 -6.84 -12.94
C THR A 524 9.92 -6.66 -11.78
N SER A 525 10.91 -7.55 -11.68
CA SER A 525 12.00 -7.38 -10.71
C SER A 525 12.69 -6.02 -10.93
N ASP A 526 13.30 -5.50 -9.86
CA ASP A 526 14.06 -4.24 -9.89
C ASP A 526 15.33 -4.28 -10.76
N ASP A 527 15.55 -5.39 -11.47
CA ASP A 527 16.68 -5.59 -12.38
C ASP A 527 16.47 -4.74 -13.65
N PRO A 528 17.30 -3.71 -13.88
CA PRO A 528 17.20 -2.88 -15.08
C PRO A 528 17.49 -3.66 -16.37
N GLU A 529 18.06 -4.87 -16.30
CA GLU A 529 18.32 -5.72 -17.47
C GLU A 529 17.08 -6.50 -17.93
N ILE A 530 16.04 -6.62 -17.09
CA ILE A 530 14.82 -7.34 -17.44
C ILE A 530 13.79 -6.34 -17.98
N PRO A 531 13.51 -6.35 -19.31
CA PRO A 531 12.55 -5.41 -19.88
C PRO A 531 11.16 -5.66 -19.33
N ARG A 532 10.48 -4.59 -18.95
CA ARG A 532 9.13 -4.64 -18.39
C ARG A 532 8.14 -5.15 -19.42
N LYS A 533 7.33 -6.13 -19.03
CA LYS A 533 6.21 -6.61 -19.85
C LYS A 533 5.00 -5.68 -19.73
N TRP A 534 4.30 -5.54 -20.83
CA TRP A 534 3.08 -4.74 -20.96
C TRP A 534 2.01 -5.56 -21.68
N LEU A 535 0.77 -5.41 -21.25
CA LEU A 535 -0.38 -5.88 -22.00
C LEU A 535 -0.88 -4.74 -22.89
N CYS A 536 -1.00 -4.98 -24.20
CA CYS A 536 -1.57 -4.05 -25.17
C CYS A 536 -2.90 -4.60 -25.71
N ALA A 537 -4.01 -4.02 -25.26
CA ALA A 537 -5.36 -4.34 -25.71
C ALA A 537 -5.87 -3.24 -26.64
N THR A 538 -6.07 -3.56 -27.91
CA THR A 538 -6.50 -2.61 -28.94
C THR A 538 -7.70 -3.12 -29.71
N ARG A 539 -8.48 -2.23 -30.32
CA ARG A 539 -9.52 -2.60 -31.29
C ARG A 539 -9.11 -2.19 -32.69
N SER A 540 -9.55 -2.97 -33.68
CA SER A 540 -9.38 -2.64 -35.09
C SER A 540 -10.06 -1.29 -35.37
N LYS A 541 -9.29 -0.33 -35.89
CA LYS A 541 -9.80 1.00 -36.24
C LYS A 541 -10.90 0.87 -37.29
N ASN A 542 -12.15 1.21 -36.95
CA ASN A 542 -13.05 1.74 -37.96
C ASN A 542 -12.49 3.12 -38.35
N ASN A 543 -12.16 3.27 -39.63
CA ASN A 543 -11.30 4.31 -40.20
C ASN A 543 -11.89 5.75 -40.17
N SER A 544 -12.75 6.09 -39.21
CA SER A 544 -13.53 7.34 -39.20
C SER A 544 -12.90 8.49 -38.42
N LEU A 545 -11.88 8.28 -37.59
CA LEU A 545 -11.28 9.35 -36.76
C LEU A 545 -10.01 9.99 -37.36
N HIS A 546 -9.43 9.42 -38.42
CA HIS A 546 -8.23 9.97 -39.08
C HIS A 546 -8.53 11.03 -40.17
N ARG A 547 -9.79 11.51 -40.28
CA ARG A 547 -10.15 12.56 -41.25
C ARG A 547 -10.17 13.99 -40.71
N TYR A 548 -9.90 14.22 -39.43
CA TYR A 548 -9.72 15.57 -38.91
C TYR A 548 -8.24 15.76 -38.56
N GLY A 549 -7.54 16.41 -39.49
CA GLY A 549 -6.11 16.64 -39.44
C GLY A 549 -5.67 17.34 -38.15
N HIS A 550 -4.55 16.88 -37.62
CA HIS A 550 -3.71 17.72 -36.77
C HIS A 550 -3.23 18.91 -37.62
N PRO A 551 -3.41 20.17 -37.20
CA PRO A 551 -2.46 21.20 -37.60
C PRO A 551 -1.11 20.83 -36.99
N PRO A 552 0.02 21.06 -37.69
CA PRO A 552 1.34 20.87 -37.11
C PRO A 552 1.49 21.77 -35.87
N PRO A 553 2.19 21.33 -34.81
CA PRO A 553 2.49 22.20 -33.68
C PRO A 553 3.33 23.37 -34.17
N SER A 554 2.86 24.59 -33.92
CA SER A 554 3.64 25.81 -34.09
C SER A 554 4.85 25.73 -33.16
N LEU A 555 6.04 25.78 -33.75
CA LEU A 555 7.30 26.09 -33.08
C LEU A 555 7.20 27.51 -32.51
N THR A 556 6.62 27.67 -31.33
CA THR A 556 6.71 28.86 -30.47
C THR A 556 5.99 28.52 -29.18
N ASP A 557 6.73 27.97 -28.22
CA ASP A 557 6.56 28.16 -26.76
C ASP A 557 7.54 27.24 -26.03
N CYS A 558 8.83 27.57 -26.20
CA CYS A 558 9.91 27.20 -25.31
C CYS A 558 10.78 28.46 -25.14
N THR A 559 10.40 29.30 -24.19
CA THR A 559 11.27 30.28 -23.51
C THR A 559 11.02 30.22 -22.03
#